data_AF-A0A139XAS1-F1
#
_entry.id   AF-A0A139XAS1-F1
#
_cell.length_a   1.000
_cell.length_b   1.000
_cell.length_c   1.000
_cell.angle_alpha   90.00
_cell.angle_beta   90.00
_cell.angle_gamma   90.00
#
_symmetry.space_group_name_H-M   'P 1'
#
loop_
_entity.id
_entity.type
_entity.pdbx_description
1 polymer ?
#
loop_
_entity_poly.entity_id
_entity_poly.type
_entity_poly.pdbx_seq_one_letter_code
_entity_poly.pdbx_strand_id
1 'polypeptide(L)'
;MGYTTEFAGKFQLDRPLFDSQALYLLDFARTRRVKRSHSILTTIPDPGRDAVGLPLGEEGGYFINELHPQAAASVIDENRPPKGQPGLYCQWQPTSDGRGVEWNGHEKFYRYVEWLQYLIVHFFVGWDYQLNGTVTYSGETPSDRGQIVVINNRIVQPQDAEDKLAFATSPVSVPQSVWIGLYAIHTDDPTRLVSWVATLQRAIDLGYPETACWIEDNLTGLYGAGINRGFLSIETGEVFLPSFCPIGN
;
A
#
# COMPACT_ATOMS: atom_id res chain seq x y z
N MET A 1 -8.32 -5.55 18.58
CA MET A 1 -6.95 -5.78 19.10
C MET A 1 -5.99 -5.62 17.93
N GLY A 2 -4.80 -5.04 18.12
CA GLY A 2 -3.84 -4.85 17.02
C GLY A 2 -2.43 -5.20 17.49
N TYR A 3 -1.60 -5.61 16.55
CA TYR A 3 -0.24 -6.08 16.80
C TYR A 3 0.76 -4.94 16.71
N THR A 4 1.65 -4.81 17.68
CA THR A 4 2.67 -3.75 17.69
C THR A 4 4.06 -4.33 17.44
N THR A 5 4.83 -3.62 16.62
CA THR A 5 6.25 -3.88 16.36
C THR A 5 7.03 -2.64 16.76
N GLU A 6 8.05 -2.82 17.58
CA GLU A 6 8.99 -1.77 17.97
C GLU A 6 10.25 -1.85 17.10
N PHE A 7 10.82 -0.68 16.81
CA PHE A 7 12.01 -0.57 15.97
C PHE A 7 13.11 0.20 16.71
N ALA A 8 14.35 -0.24 16.57
CA ALA A 8 15.52 0.41 17.15
C ALA A 8 16.62 0.60 16.10
N GLY A 9 17.18 1.81 16.07
CA GLY A 9 18.16 2.24 15.08
C GLY A 9 17.56 3.21 14.05
N LYS A 10 18.38 3.58 13.07
CA LYS A 10 18.00 4.44 11.95
C LYS A 10 18.80 4.06 10.71
N PHE A 11 18.25 4.39 9.54
CA PHE A 11 18.99 4.36 8.29
C PHE A 11 19.65 5.73 8.06
N GLN A 12 20.76 5.71 7.34
CA GLN A 12 21.61 6.86 7.08
C GLN A 12 21.60 7.16 5.58
N LEU A 13 21.35 8.42 5.25
CA LEU A 13 21.54 8.97 3.92
C LEU A 13 23.00 9.43 3.77
N ASP A 14 23.51 9.35 2.54
CA ASP A 14 24.85 9.83 2.14
C ASP A 14 25.02 11.34 2.33
N ARG A 15 23.93 12.11 2.17
CA ARG A 15 23.87 13.55 2.39
C ARG A 15 22.53 13.97 3.03
N PRO A 16 22.47 15.13 3.70
CA PRO A 16 21.21 15.64 4.25
C PRO A 16 20.19 15.91 3.15
N LEU A 17 18.91 15.63 3.42
CA LEU A 17 17.78 16.02 2.56
C LEU A 17 17.70 17.55 2.44
N PHE A 18 17.17 18.03 1.32
CA PHE A 18 16.70 19.42 1.25
C PHE A 18 15.48 19.61 2.15
N ASP A 19 15.29 20.82 2.66
CA ASP A 19 14.17 21.14 3.55
C ASP A 19 12.81 20.76 2.94
N SER A 20 12.61 21.03 1.64
CA SER A 20 11.38 20.65 0.94
C SER A 20 11.16 19.14 0.90
N GLN A 21 12.22 18.34 0.73
CA GLN A 21 12.16 16.88 0.72
C GLN A 21 11.89 16.31 2.12
N ALA A 22 12.56 16.85 3.14
CA ALA A 22 12.34 16.46 4.53
C ALA A 22 10.90 16.79 4.98
N LEU A 23 10.41 18.00 4.68
CA LEU A 23 9.03 18.40 4.98
C LEU A 23 8.01 17.54 4.23
N TYR A 24 8.24 17.28 2.94
CA TYR A 24 7.38 16.40 2.15
C TYR A 24 7.27 15.00 2.77
N LEU A 25 8.40 14.36 3.12
CA LEU A 25 8.39 13.02 3.71
C LEU A 25 7.78 13.00 5.11
N LEU A 26 7.95 14.08 5.88
CA LEU A 26 7.33 14.21 7.19
C LEU A 26 5.79 14.27 7.08
N ASP A 27 5.26 15.06 6.15
CA ASP A 27 3.82 15.13 5.91
C ASP A 27 3.30 13.83 5.26
N PHE A 28 4.08 13.20 4.37
CA PHE A 28 3.77 11.88 3.83
C PHE A 28 3.59 10.83 4.93
N ALA A 29 4.47 10.81 5.95
CA ALA A 29 4.39 9.89 7.08
C ALA A 29 3.23 10.20 8.05
N ARG A 30 2.80 11.46 8.14
CA ARG A 30 1.71 11.92 9.04
C ARG A 30 0.32 11.70 8.47
N THR A 31 0.21 11.52 7.15
CA THR A 31 -1.07 11.44 6.46
C THR A 31 -1.52 10.00 6.30
N ARG A 32 -2.84 9.76 6.46
CA ARG A 32 -3.43 8.47 6.09
C ARG A 32 -3.44 8.37 4.57
N ARG A 33 -2.85 7.28 4.07
CA ARG A 33 -2.76 6.98 2.65
C ARG A 33 -4.07 6.35 2.20
N VAL A 34 -4.90 7.09 1.48
CA VAL A 34 -6.21 6.62 1.01
C VAL A 34 -6.39 6.84 -0.48
N LYS A 35 -7.20 6.00 -1.13
CA LYS A 35 -7.52 6.09 -2.55
C LYS A 35 -8.30 7.36 -2.83
N ARG A 36 -7.80 8.19 -3.75
CA ARG A 36 -8.38 9.49 -4.09
C ARG A 36 -8.72 9.63 -5.56
N SER A 37 -9.67 10.51 -5.84
CA SER A 37 -10.09 10.92 -7.18
C SER A 37 -9.04 11.85 -7.80
N HIS A 38 -8.44 11.39 -8.88
CA HIS A 38 -7.45 12.18 -9.62
C HIS A 38 -8.05 13.48 -10.16
N SER A 39 -9.30 13.46 -10.66
CA SER A 39 -9.95 14.64 -11.22
C SER A 39 -10.16 15.75 -10.19
N ILE A 40 -10.54 15.39 -8.96
CA ILE A 40 -10.70 16.37 -7.86
C ILE A 40 -9.33 16.88 -7.40
N LEU A 41 -8.32 16.00 -7.31
CA LEU A 41 -6.99 16.41 -6.88
C LEU A 41 -6.31 17.40 -7.83
N THR A 42 -6.62 17.37 -9.14
CA THR A 42 -6.06 18.36 -10.09
C THR A 42 -6.47 19.80 -9.78
N THR A 43 -7.55 20.02 -9.03
CA THR A 43 -8.02 21.36 -8.65
C THR A 43 -7.57 21.78 -7.24
N ILE A 44 -6.90 20.89 -6.50
CA ILE A 44 -6.45 21.15 -5.13
C ILE A 44 -4.94 21.41 -5.16
N PRO A 45 -4.46 22.59 -4.72
CA PRO A 45 -3.04 22.87 -4.67
C PRO A 45 -2.36 21.96 -3.65
N ASP A 46 -1.14 21.49 -3.97
CA ASP A 46 -0.29 20.75 -3.04
C ASP A 46 1.14 21.30 -3.11
N PRO A 47 1.40 22.45 -2.45
CA PRO A 47 2.68 23.14 -2.57
C PRO A 47 3.86 22.30 -2.09
N GLY A 48 3.66 21.43 -1.08
CA GLY A 48 4.72 20.55 -0.57
C GLY A 48 5.12 19.49 -1.60
N ARG A 49 4.15 18.86 -2.26
CA ARG A 49 4.39 17.94 -3.39
C ARG A 49 5.03 18.65 -4.58
N ASP A 50 4.52 19.81 -4.95
CA ASP A 50 5.02 20.59 -6.09
C ASP A 50 6.47 21.04 -5.86
N ALA A 51 6.84 21.40 -4.62
CA ALA A 51 8.20 21.82 -4.26
C ALA A 51 9.27 20.72 -4.42
N VAL A 52 8.86 19.45 -4.47
CA VAL A 52 9.75 18.29 -4.70
C VAL A 52 9.58 17.70 -6.11
N GLY A 53 8.79 18.34 -6.97
CA GLY A 53 8.65 17.97 -8.38
C GLY A 53 7.92 16.64 -8.63
N LEU A 54 7.14 16.15 -7.67
CA LEU A 54 6.41 14.88 -7.81
C LEU A 54 5.08 15.09 -8.53
N PRO A 55 4.62 14.15 -9.39
CA PRO A 55 3.24 14.17 -9.92
C PRO A 55 2.23 13.84 -8.81
N LEU A 56 0.92 13.82 -9.10
CA LEU A 56 -0.08 13.35 -8.12
C LEU A 56 0.05 11.86 -7.74
N GLY A 57 0.67 11.07 -8.62
CA GLY A 57 0.73 9.61 -8.49
C GLY A 57 -0.59 8.91 -8.84
N GLU A 58 -0.56 7.58 -8.98
CA GLU A 58 -1.77 6.79 -9.16
C GLU A 58 -2.70 6.97 -7.95
N GLU A 59 -4.00 7.20 -8.21
CA GLU A 59 -5.02 7.37 -7.16
C GLU A 59 -4.67 8.40 -6.06
N GLY A 60 -3.87 9.42 -6.39
CA GLY A 60 -3.43 10.45 -5.46
C GLY A 60 -2.29 10.02 -4.53
N GLY A 61 -1.52 9.00 -4.93
CA GLY A 61 -0.44 8.41 -4.14
C GLY A 61 0.58 9.39 -3.55
N TYR A 62 0.82 10.54 -4.17
CA TYR A 62 1.81 11.51 -3.67
C TYR A 62 1.20 12.77 -3.06
N PHE A 63 -0.12 12.84 -2.96
CA PHE A 63 -0.81 13.95 -2.30
C PHE A 63 -0.53 13.94 -0.79
N ILE A 64 -0.24 15.12 -0.22
CA ILE A 64 0.04 15.31 1.21
C ILE A 64 -0.73 16.48 1.84
N ASN A 65 -1.38 17.34 1.05
CA ASN A 65 -2.04 18.55 1.56
C ASN A 65 -3.43 18.27 2.19
N GLU A 66 -3.47 17.42 3.22
CA GLU A 66 -4.70 17.06 3.94
C GLU A 66 -5.37 18.22 4.69
N LEU A 67 -4.62 19.30 4.95
CA LEU A 67 -5.14 20.49 5.61
C LEU A 67 -6.01 21.36 4.67
N HIS A 68 -5.98 21.12 3.36
CA HIS A 68 -6.81 21.85 2.42
C HIS A 68 -8.30 21.55 2.69
N PRO A 69 -9.20 22.56 2.76
CA PRO A 69 -10.62 22.35 3.10
C PRO A 69 -11.36 21.37 2.18
N GLN A 70 -10.89 21.21 0.95
CA GLN A 70 -11.48 20.32 -0.05
C GLN A 70 -10.78 18.95 -0.16
N ALA A 71 -9.72 18.68 0.63
CA ALA A 71 -8.96 17.43 0.55
C ALA A 71 -9.86 16.20 0.78
N ALA A 72 -10.75 16.27 1.78
CA ALA A 72 -11.68 15.20 2.11
C ALA A 72 -12.63 14.84 0.94
N ALA A 73 -13.01 15.81 0.10
CA ALA A 73 -13.88 15.56 -1.06
C ALA A 73 -13.20 14.72 -2.14
N SER A 74 -11.87 14.61 -2.11
CA SER A 74 -11.13 13.75 -3.05
C SER A 74 -11.13 12.27 -2.66
N VAL A 75 -11.50 11.91 -1.43
CA VAL A 75 -11.40 10.52 -0.94
C VAL A 75 -12.49 9.66 -1.59
N ILE A 76 -12.08 8.59 -2.28
CA ILE A 76 -12.98 7.59 -2.89
C ILE A 76 -13.18 6.43 -1.92
N ASP A 77 -12.10 5.95 -1.28
CA ASP A 77 -12.14 4.85 -0.32
C ASP A 77 -11.11 5.11 0.78
N GLU A 78 -11.61 5.41 1.98
CA GLU A 78 -10.77 5.72 3.15
C GLU A 78 -10.03 4.49 3.71
N ASN A 79 -10.50 3.28 3.40
CA ASN A 79 -9.95 2.03 3.94
C ASN A 79 -9.02 1.33 2.96
N ARG A 80 -8.75 1.96 1.80
CA ARG A 80 -7.82 1.42 0.81
C ARG A 80 -6.72 2.42 0.47
N PRO A 81 -5.45 1.96 0.42
CA PRO A 81 -4.38 2.82 -0.01
C PRO A 81 -4.46 3.09 -1.52
N PRO A 82 -3.83 4.18 -2.00
CA PRO A 82 -3.59 4.37 -3.42
C PRO A 82 -2.89 3.16 -4.03
N LYS A 83 -3.24 2.81 -5.27
CA LYS A 83 -2.59 1.73 -6.02
C LYS A 83 -1.06 1.87 -6.00
N GLY A 84 -0.39 0.75 -5.73
CA GLY A 84 1.07 0.67 -5.58
C GLY A 84 1.60 0.99 -4.18
N GLN A 85 0.77 1.48 -3.25
CA GLN A 85 1.23 1.71 -1.87
C GLN A 85 1.05 0.48 -0.98
N PRO A 86 2.01 0.20 -0.08
CA PRO A 86 1.92 -0.96 0.81
C PRO A 86 0.73 -0.90 1.76
N GLY A 87 0.31 0.25 2.27
CA GLY A 87 -0.76 0.30 3.25
C GLY A 87 -1.31 1.70 3.50
N LEU A 88 -2.09 1.85 4.56
CA LEU A 88 -2.71 3.13 4.92
C LEU A 88 -1.79 4.07 5.71
N TYR A 89 -0.70 3.55 6.30
CA TYR A 89 0.18 4.31 7.18
C TYR A 89 1.64 3.94 6.90
N CYS A 90 2.42 4.92 6.45
CA CYS A 90 3.87 4.84 6.38
C CYS A 90 4.46 5.49 7.62
N GLN A 91 5.17 4.73 8.45
CA GLN A 91 5.69 5.22 9.73
C GLN A 91 7.22 5.39 9.74
N TRP A 92 7.84 5.22 8.57
CA TRP A 92 9.17 5.74 8.33
C TRP A 92 9.10 7.25 8.08
N GLN A 93 9.91 8.01 8.80
CA GLN A 93 10.01 9.46 8.68
C GLN A 93 11.48 9.88 8.57
N PRO A 94 11.79 11.06 8.01
CA PRO A 94 13.13 11.59 8.07
C PRO A 94 13.55 11.89 9.51
N THR A 95 14.83 11.74 9.82
CA THR A 95 15.42 12.17 11.09
C THR A 95 15.39 13.69 11.21
N SER A 96 15.43 14.23 12.43
CA SER A 96 15.35 15.68 12.67
C SER A 96 16.48 16.49 12.02
N ASP A 97 17.63 15.86 11.79
CA ASP A 97 18.78 16.46 11.09
C ASP A 97 18.73 16.28 9.56
N GLY A 98 17.69 15.63 9.03
CA GLY A 98 17.51 15.33 7.62
C GLY A 98 18.53 14.33 7.06
N ARG A 99 19.35 13.69 7.90
CA ARG A 99 20.44 12.82 7.44
C ARG A 99 20.05 11.34 7.38
N GLY A 100 18.82 10.98 7.70
CA GLY A 100 18.44 9.59 7.81
C GLY A 100 16.94 9.37 7.82
N VAL A 101 16.57 8.12 8.03
CA VAL A 101 15.18 7.66 8.11
C VAL A 101 15.04 6.80 9.36
N GLU A 102 14.00 7.05 10.15
CA GLU A 102 13.73 6.35 11.40
C GLU A 102 12.23 6.07 11.56
N TRP A 103 11.91 5.12 12.45
CA TRP A 103 10.54 4.85 12.81
C TRP A 103 10.01 6.00 13.68
N ASN A 104 8.81 6.47 13.38
CA ASN A 104 8.19 7.61 14.07
C ASN A 104 7.70 7.30 15.50
N GLY A 105 7.88 6.07 15.99
CA GLY A 105 7.49 5.66 17.34
C GLY A 105 6.01 5.29 17.53
N HIS A 106 5.19 5.38 16.47
CA HIS A 106 3.78 5.01 16.56
C HIS A 106 3.57 3.49 16.42
N GLU A 107 2.58 2.95 17.12
CA GLU A 107 2.24 1.52 17.09
C GLU A 107 1.69 1.04 15.74
N LYS A 108 1.53 -0.29 15.60
CA LYS A 108 0.82 -0.97 14.48
C LYS A 108 1.39 -0.68 13.09
N PHE A 109 2.72 -0.63 12.99
CA PHE A 109 3.40 -0.42 11.73
C PHE A 109 3.46 -1.70 10.88
N TYR A 110 2.38 -1.97 10.15
CA TYR A 110 2.32 -3.08 9.20
C TYR A 110 3.10 -2.77 7.91
N ARG A 111 3.61 -3.82 7.26
CA ARG A 111 4.31 -3.74 5.97
C ARG A 111 5.51 -2.78 5.99
N TYR A 112 6.24 -2.78 7.11
CA TYR A 112 7.36 -1.87 7.35
C TYR A 112 8.52 -2.07 6.36
N VAL A 113 8.77 -3.29 5.88
CA VAL A 113 9.81 -3.55 4.86
C VAL A 113 9.39 -2.97 3.51
N GLU A 114 8.13 -3.22 3.13
CA GLU A 114 7.54 -2.78 1.88
C GLU A 114 7.42 -1.26 1.83
N TRP A 115 7.09 -0.62 2.94
CA TRP A 115 7.13 0.84 3.05
C TRP A 115 8.52 1.40 2.87
N LEU A 116 9.55 0.79 3.48
CA LEU A 116 10.92 1.23 3.28
C LEU A 116 11.34 1.11 1.81
N GLN A 117 11.02 -0.03 1.18
CA GLN A 117 11.28 -0.27 -0.24
C GLN A 117 10.55 0.77 -1.11
N TYR A 118 9.31 1.10 -0.78
CA TYR A 118 8.53 2.13 -1.47
C TYR A 118 9.23 3.50 -1.39
N LEU A 119 9.67 3.92 -0.19
CA LEU A 119 10.38 5.22 -0.05
C LEU A 119 11.68 5.24 -0.86
N ILE A 120 12.43 4.14 -0.88
CA ILE A 120 13.66 4.02 -1.66
C ILE A 120 13.38 4.20 -3.16
N VAL A 121 12.43 3.44 -3.70
CA VAL A 121 12.15 3.42 -5.14
C VAL A 121 11.50 4.73 -5.61
N HIS A 122 10.56 5.26 -4.85
CA HIS A 122 9.73 6.39 -5.29
C HIS A 122 10.33 7.76 -4.96
N PHE A 123 11.21 7.84 -3.96
CA PHE A 123 11.77 9.11 -3.50
C PHE A 123 13.30 9.13 -3.55
N PHE A 124 13.98 8.26 -2.79
CA PHE A 124 15.43 8.37 -2.63
C PHE A 124 16.20 8.15 -3.92
N VAL A 125 15.85 7.12 -4.70
CA VAL A 125 16.48 6.87 -6.02
C VAL A 125 16.18 8.02 -6.99
N GLY A 126 14.93 8.50 -7.03
CA GLY A 126 14.52 9.60 -7.91
C GLY A 126 15.17 10.94 -7.56
N TRP A 127 15.56 11.12 -6.30
CA TRP A 127 16.26 12.30 -5.80
C TRP A 127 17.79 12.12 -5.69
N ASP A 128 18.33 11.01 -6.21
CA ASP A 128 19.77 10.70 -6.22
C ASP A 128 20.39 10.58 -4.80
N TYR A 129 19.67 9.99 -3.86
CA TYR A 129 20.19 9.68 -2.52
C TYR A 129 20.53 8.21 -2.36
N GLN A 130 21.48 7.93 -1.48
CA GLN A 130 21.85 6.58 -1.09
C GLN A 130 21.52 6.32 0.39
N LEU A 131 20.70 5.31 0.63
CA LEU A 131 20.32 4.85 1.96
C LEU A 131 21.11 3.59 2.34
N ASN A 132 21.65 3.60 3.56
CA ASN A 132 22.36 2.48 4.16
C ASN A 132 21.99 2.34 5.65
N GLY A 133 22.16 1.16 6.22
CA GLY A 133 22.11 0.98 7.67
C GLY A 133 21.37 -0.27 8.10
N THR A 134 21.16 -0.38 9.40
CA THR A 134 20.48 -1.52 10.01
C THR A 134 19.52 -1.02 11.08
N VAL A 135 18.28 -1.48 11.00
CA VAL A 135 17.25 -1.25 12.02
C VAL A 135 16.78 -2.60 12.51
N THR A 136 16.84 -2.84 13.82
CA THR A 136 16.27 -4.05 14.42
C THR A 136 14.81 -3.84 14.73
N TYR A 137 14.01 -4.89 14.64
CA TYR A 137 12.61 -4.88 15.04
C TYR A 137 12.28 -5.99 16.02
N SER A 138 11.32 -5.75 16.92
CA SER A 138 10.74 -6.73 17.82
C SER A 138 9.24 -6.56 17.89
N GLY A 139 8.51 -7.61 17.50
CA GLY A 139 7.09 -7.74 17.76
C GLY A 139 6.79 -8.29 19.16
N GLU A 140 5.54 -8.71 19.36
CA GLU A 140 5.01 -9.16 20.65
C GLU A 140 5.46 -10.58 21.03
N THR A 141 5.99 -11.35 20.07
CA THR A 141 6.50 -12.71 20.32
C THR A 141 8.02 -12.78 20.13
N PRO A 142 8.75 -13.62 20.90
CA PRO A 142 10.20 -13.76 20.75
C PRO A 142 10.66 -14.20 19.36
N SER A 143 9.79 -14.92 18.63
CA SER A 143 10.03 -15.37 17.25
C SER A 143 9.85 -14.26 16.21
N ASP A 144 9.14 -13.17 16.55
CA ASP A 144 8.97 -12.03 15.66
C ASP A 144 10.01 -10.95 15.95
N ARG A 145 11.28 -11.32 15.78
CA ARG A 145 12.41 -10.43 15.94
C ARG A 145 13.32 -10.57 14.75
N GLY A 146 13.89 -9.46 14.32
CA GLY A 146 14.80 -9.47 13.19
C GLY A 146 15.43 -8.12 12.95
N GLN A 147 15.96 -7.97 11.76
CA GLN A 147 16.60 -6.74 11.32
C GLN A 147 16.29 -6.46 9.86
N ILE A 148 16.25 -5.19 9.55
CA ILE A 148 16.16 -4.65 8.20
C ILE A 148 17.53 -4.08 7.90
N VAL A 149 18.22 -4.63 6.90
CA VAL A 149 19.56 -4.19 6.51
C VAL A 149 19.46 -3.61 5.10
N VAL A 150 19.87 -2.35 4.95
CA VAL A 150 19.93 -1.66 3.67
C VAL A 150 21.38 -1.40 3.29
N ILE A 151 21.75 -1.79 2.09
CA ILE A 151 23.06 -1.52 1.48
C ILE A 151 22.81 -0.93 0.10
N ASN A 152 23.29 0.28 -0.15
CA ASN A 152 23.22 0.97 -1.43
C ASN A 152 21.80 0.97 -2.03
N ASN A 153 20.79 1.43 -1.27
CA ASN A 153 19.38 1.42 -1.67
C ASN A 153 18.76 0.02 -1.90
N ARG A 154 19.41 -1.05 -1.45
CA ARG A 154 18.86 -2.40 -1.52
C ARG A 154 18.64 -2.95 -0.13
N ILE A 155 17.41 -3.40 0.15
CA ILE A 155 17.12 -4.17 1.36
C ILE A 155 17.69 -5.58 1.16
N VAL A 156 18.76 -5.90 1.87
CA VAL A 156 19.42 -7.21 1.80
C VAL A 156 18.94 -8.17 2.91
N GLN A 157 18.31 -7.62 3.96
CA GLN A 157 17.59 -8.39 4.96
C GLN A 157 16.28 -7.69 5.32
N PRO A 158 15.15 -8.42 5.41
CA PRO A 158 15.03 -9.87 5.17
C PRO A 158 15.28 -10.24 3.68
N GLN A 159 15.66 -11.50 3.41
CA GLN A 159 16.10 -11.93 2.06
C GLN A 159 15.01 -11.81 0.98
N ASP A 160 13.75 -11.88 1.39
CA ASP A 160 12.56 -11.81 0.56
C ASP A 160 11.97 -10.38 0.45
N ALA A 161 12.73 -9.34 0.83
CA ALA A 161 12.23 -7.96 0.88
C ALA A 161 11.71 -7.44 -0.47
N GLU A 162 12.38 -7.77 -1.58
CA GLU A 162 11.92 -7.40 -2.93
C GLU A 162 10.59 -8.07 -3.28
N ASP A 163 10.47 -9.37 -2.96
CA ASP A 163 9.26 -10.15 -3.19
C ASP A 163 8.09 -9.67 -2.32
N LYS A 164 8.36 -9.20 -1.10
CA LYS A 164 7.32 -8.64 -0.20
C LYS A 164 6.63 -7.42 -0.79
N LEU A 165 7.37 -6.46 -1.35
CA LEU A 165 6.74 -5.29 -1.96
C LEU A 165 5.91 -5.68 -3.18
N ALA A 166 6.47 -6.55 -4.04
CA ALA A 166 5.75 -7.06 -5.21
C ALA A 166 4.46 -7.76 -4.79
N PHE A 167 4.52 -8.62 -3.77
CA PHE A 167 3.34 -9.28 -3.20
C PHE A 167 2.35 -8.29 -2.58
N ALA A 168 2.81 -7.28 -1.85
CA ALA A 168 1.95 -6.31 -1.18
C ALA A 168 1.14 -5.43 -2.14
N THR A 169 1.64 -5.24 -3.36
CA THR A 169 1.14 -4.24 -4.33
C THR A 169 0.55 -4.85 -5.60
N SER A 170 0.91 -6.09 -5.96
CA SER A 170 0.43 -6.75 -7.17
C SER A 170 -0.96 -7.35 -6.96
N PRO A 171 -1.81 -7.40 -8.01
CA PRO A 171 -3.06 -8.16 -8.00
C PRO A 171 -2.82 -9.64 -7.72
N VAL A 172 -3.86 -10.33 -7.25
CA VAL A 172 -3.84 -11.78 -7.05
C VAL A 172 -4.06 -12.48 -8.38
N SER A 173 -3.11 -13.31 -8.79
CA SER A 173 -3.21 -14.14 -9.99
C SER A 173 -4.18 -15.29 -9.79
N VAL A 174 -5.15 -15.45 -10.70
CA VAL A 174 -6.17 -16.50 -10.69
C VAL A 174 -6.36 -17.10 -12.08
N PRO A 175 -6.81 -18.37 -12.18
CA PRO A 175 -7.22 -18.96 -13.46
C PRO A 175 -8.35 -18.15 -14.11
N GLN A 176 -8.44 -18.17 -15.44
CA GLN A 176 -9.44 -17.41 -16.19
C GLN A 176 -10.87 -17.77 -15.79
N SER A 177 -11.15 -19.05 -15.49
CA SER A 177 -12.49 -19.47 -15.05
C SER A 177 -12.89 -18.81 -13.72
N VAL A 178 -11.94 -18.73 -12.77
CA VAL A 178 -12.12 -18.03 -11.51
C VAL A 178 -12.30 -16.53 -11.74
N TRP A 179 -11.45 -15.94 -12.59
CA TRP A 179 -11.51 -14.52 -12.95
C TRP A 179 -12.89 -14.13 -13.49
N ILE A 180 -13.41 -14.89 -14.46
CA ILE A 180 -14.72 -14.64 -15.08
C ILE A 180 -15.83 -14.67 -14.03
N GLY A 181 -15.83 -15.66 -13.14
CA GLY A 181 -16.84 -15.75 -12.10
C GLY A 181 -16.78 -14.59 -11.11
N LEU A 182 -15.57 -14.20 -10.65
CA LEU A 182 -15.41 -13.06 -9.76
C LEU A 182 -15.84 -11.74 -10.44
N TYR A 183 -15.51 -11.58 -11.72
CA TYR A 183 -15.88 -10.40 -12.51
C TYR A 183 -17.39 -10.34 -12.77
N ALA A 184 -18.03 -11.48 -13.03
CA ALA A 184 -19.49 -11.56 -13.19
C ALA A 184 -20.21 -11.17 -11.89
N ILE A 185 -19.71 -11.62 -10.73
CA ILE A 185 -20.25 -11.23 -9.41
C ILE A 185 -20.05 -9.73 -9.18
N HIS A 186 -18.86 -9.20 -9.48
CA HIS A 186 -18.57 -7.76 -9.36
C HIS A 186 -19.50 -6.90 -10.21
N THR A 187 -19.78 -7.35 -11.45
CA THR A 187 -20.64 -6.64 -12.41
C THR A 187 -22.11 -6.68 -12.01
N ASP A 188 -22.57 -7.79 -11.42
CA ASP A 188 -23.92 -7.96 -10.92
C ASP A 188 -24.18 -7.10 -9.67
N ASP A 189 -23.33 -7.25 -8.64
CA ASP A 189 -23.42 -6.49 -7.40
C ASP A 189 -22.04 -6.49 -6.70
N PRO A 190 -21.29 -5.38 -6.78
CA PRO A 190 -19.93 -5.31 -6.26
C PRO A 190 -19.86 -5.42 -4.73
N THR A 191 -20.96 -5.14 -4.02
CA THR A 191 -21.01 -5.22 -2.56
C THR A 191 -20.95 -6.67 -2.05
N ARG A 192 -21.29 -7.64 -2.91
CA ARG A 192 -21.27 -9.07 -2.55
C ARG A 192 -19.87 -9.58 -2.31
N LEU A 193 -18.89 -9.04 -3.03
CA LEU A 193 -17.48 -9.40 -2.88
C LEU A 193 -16.93 -9.09 -1.48
N VAL A 194 -17.60 -8.25 -0.68
CA VAL A 194 -17.22 -7.96 0.72
C VAL A 194 -17.51 -9.16 1.64
N SER A 195 -18.52 -9.96 1.32
CA SER A 195 -18.90 -11.15 2.09
C SER A 195 -18.58 -12.40 1.30
N TRP A 196 -17.59 -13.17 1.77
CA TRP A 196 -17.21 -14.42 1.13
C TRP A 196 -18.39 -15.39 1.01
N VAL A 197 -19.27 -15.46 2.01
CA VAL A 197 -20.48 -16.30 1.98
C VAL A 197 -21.42 -15.86 0.86
N ALA A 198 -21.66 -14.55 0.73
CA ALA A 198 -22.52 -14.01 -0.33
C ALA A 198 -21.89 -14.22 -1.71
N THR A 199 -20.56 -14.14 -1.79
CA THR A 199 -19.81 -14.36 -3.03
C THR A 199 -19.88 -15.81 -3.47
N LEU A 200 -19.69 -16.77 -2.55
CA LEU A 200 -19.81 -18.20 -2.83
C LEU A 200 -21.20 -18.55 -3.36
N GLN A 201 -22.24 -18.11 -2.65
CA GLN A 201 -23.61 -18.38 -3.07
C GLN A 201 -23.87 -17.79 -4.46
N ARG A 202 -23.42 -16.56 -4.71
CA ARG A 202 -23.64 -15.91 -6.00
C ARG A 202 -22.83 -16.57 -7.13
N ALA A 203 -21.62 -17.03 -6.85
CA ALA A 203 -20.84 -17.80 -7.81
C ALA A 203 -21.61 -19.06 -8.27
N ILE A 204 -22.20 -19.79 -7.32
CA ILE A 204 -23.02 -20.97 -7.62
C ILE A 204 -24.26 -20.58 -8.43
N ASP A 205 -25.00 -19.56 -8.00
CA ASP A 205 -26.24 -19.10 -8.66
C ASP A 205 -26.00 -18.65 -10.11
N LEU A 206 -24.84 -18.06 -10.39
CA LEU A 206 -24.42 -17.62 -11.73
C LEU A 206 -23.79 -18.74 -12.59
N GLY A 207 -23.62 -19.94 -12.04
CA GLY A 207 -23.06 -21.08 -12.75
C GLY A 207 -21.53 -21.14 -12.79
N TYR A 208 -20.85 -20.56 -11.80
CA TYR A 208 -19.38 -20.57 -11.65
C TYR A 208 -18.92 -21.40 -10.43
N PRO A 209 -19.11 -22.73 -10.43
CA PRO A 209 -18.75 -23.57 -9.28
C PRO A 209 -17.23 -23.63 -9.02
N GLU A 210 -16.40 -23.49 -10.06
CA GLU A 210 -14.93 -23.43 -9.92
C GLU A 210 -14.49 -22.19 -9.15
N THR A 211 -15.13 -21.04 -9.38
CA THR A 211 -14.90 -19.82 -8.61
C THR A 211 -15.27 -20.02 -7.16
N ALA A 212 -16.39 -20.69 -6.87
CA ALA A 212 -16.80 -20.99 -5.50
C ALA A 212 -15.77 -21.87 -4.77
N CYS A 213 -15.34 -22.98 -5.40
CA CYS A 213 -14.31 -23.86 -4.83
C CYS A 213 -13.00 -23.10 -4.56
N TRP A 214 -12.57 -22.27 -5.52
CA TRP A 214 -11.35 -21.49 -5.35
C TRP A 214 -11.43 -20.52 -4.17
N ILE A 215 -12.57 -19.85 -3.98
CA ILE A 215 -12.76 -18.93 -2.84
C ILE A 215 -12.68 -19.68 -1.51
N GLU A 216 -13.32 -20.86 -1.40
CA GLU A 216 -13.28 -21.69 -0.19
C GLU A 216 -11.84 -22.09 0.16
N ASP A 217 -11.07 -22.54 -0.83
CA ASP A 217 -9.67 -22.95 -0.67
C ASP A 217 -8.74 -21.77 -0.32
N ASN A 218 -9.13 -20.54 -0.66
CA ASN A 218 -8.28 -19.35 -0.55
C ASN A 218 -8.83 -18.27 0.38
N LEU A 219 -9.77 -18.62 1.25
CA LEU A 219 -10.50 -17.69 2.10
C LEU A 219 -9.60 -16.79 2.94
N THR A 220 -8.67 -17.42 3.67
CA THR A 220 -7.76 -16.75 4.62
C THR A 220 -6.47 -16.23 3.97
N GLY A 221 -6.30 -16.48 2.66
CA GLY A 221 -5.07 -16.16 1.93
C GLY A 221 -5.34 -15.20 0.78
N LEU A 222 -5.55 -15.77 -0.42
CA LEU A 222 -5.56 -15.01 -1.67
C LEU A 222 -6.87 -14.24 -1.91
N TYR A 223 -8.01 -14.73 -1.44
CA TYR A 223 -9.30 -14.07 -1.69
C TYR A 223 -9.34 -12.67 -1.07
N GLY A 224 -9.15 -12.57 0.25
CA GLY A 224 -9.15 -11.27 0.95
C GLY A 224 -8.04 -10.33 0.44
N ALA A 225 -6.91 -10.88 -0.01
CA ALA A 225 -5.85 -10.08 -0.58
C ALA A 225 -6.21 -9.56 -1.98
N GLY A 226 -6.90 -10.34 -2.81
CA GLY A 226 -7.38 -9.94 -4.13
C GLY A 226 -8.56 -8.97 -4.07
N ILE A 227 -9.37 -9.03 -3.02
CA ILE A 227 -10.36 -8.00 -2.72
C ILE A 227 -9.70 -6.60 -2.60
N ASN A 228 -8.53 -6.53 -1.96
CA ASN A 228 -7.80 -5.29 -1.76
C ASN A 228 -6.91 -4.89 -2.94
N ARG A 229 -6.24 -5.87 -3.57
CA ARG A 229 -5.20 -5.66 -4.59
C ARG A 229 -5.67 -5.86 -6.03
N GLY A 230 -6.88 -6.39 -6.22
CA GLY A 230 -7.42 -6.80 -7.50
C GLY A 230 -7.10 -8.25 -7.85
N PHE A 231 -7.72 -8.72 -8.93
CA PHE A 231 -7.50 -10.05 -9.50
C PHE A 231 -6.97 -9.92 -10.93
N LEU A 232 -5.96 -10.72 -11.25
CA LEU A 232 -5.31 -10.84 -12.54
C LEU A 232 -5.58 -12.22 -13.13
N SER A 233 -6.05 -12.29 -14.36
CA SER A 233 -6.10 -13.54 -15.12
C SER A 233 -4.71 -13.94 -15.57
N ILE A 234 -4.31 -15.18 -15.29
CA ILE A 234 -3.02 -15.72 -15.73
C ILE A 234 -2.99 -15.99 -17.24
N GLU A 235 -4.14 -16.27 -17.86
CA GLU A 235 -4.24 -16.61 -19.28
C GLU A 235 -4.42 -15.38 -20.17
N THR A 236 -5.24 -14.41 -19.77
CA THR A 236 -5.55 -13.23 -20.60
C THR A 236 -4.76 -11.98 -20.20
N GLY A 237 -4.20 -11.96 -18.99
CA GLY A 237 -3.55 -10.77 -18.43
C GLY A 237 -4.54 -9.68 -17.98
N GLU A 238 -5.84 -9.94 -18.04
CA GLU A 238 -6.87 -8.97 -17.64
C GLU A 238 -6.86 -8.76 -16.13
N VAL A 239 -6.96 -7.50 -15.72
CA VAL A 239 -6.99 -7.10 -14.30
C VAL A 239 -8.28 -6.38 -14.01
N PHE A 240 -8.95 -6.74 -12.91
CA PHE A 240 -9.97 -5.89 -12.33
C PHE A 240 -9.71 -5.69 -10.84
N LEU A 241 -10.04 -4.49 -10.37
CA LEU A 241 -9.98 -4.12 -8.96
C LEU A 241 -11.41 -4.05 -8.43
N PRO A 242 -11.81 -4.93 -7.48
CA PRO A 242 -13.14 -4.87 -6.89
C PRO A 242 -13.41 -3.48 -6.32
N SER A 243 -14.45 -2.80 -6.76
CA SER A 243 -14.81 -1.46 -6.30
C SER A 243 -16.01 -1.53 -5.35
N PHE A 244 -15.79 -1.32 -4.06
CA PHE A 244 -16.87 -1.17 -3.09
C PHE A 244 -17.29 0.30 -3.00
N CYS A 245 -17.76 0.89 -4.09
CA CYS A 245 -18.45 2.15 -3.93
C CYS A 245 -19.74 1.84 -3.15
N PRO A 246 -19.98 2.41 -1.96
CA PRO A 246 -21.36 2.59 -1.53
C PRO A 246 -21.98 3.49 -2.61
N ILE A 247 -22.84 2.92 -3.45
CA ILE A 247 -23.71 3.71 -4.30
C ILE A 247 -24.65 4.44 -3.35
N GLY A 248 -24.28 5.66 -2.96
CA GLY A 248 -25.14 6.65 -2.32
C GLY A 248 -25.65 6.31 -0.92
N ASN A 249 -25.69 7.34 -0.07
CA ASN A 249 -26.99 7.90 0.25
C ASN A 249 -27.04 9.30 -0.37
#